data_AF-D3AKK2-F1
#
_entry.id   AF-D3AKK2-F1
#
_cell.length_a   1.000
_cell.length_b   1.000
_cell.length_c   1.000
_cell.angle_alpha   90.00
_cell.angle_beta   90.00
_cell.angle_gamma   90.00
#
_symmetry.space_group_name_H-M   'P 1'
#
loop_
_entity.id
_entity.type
_entity.pdbx_description
1 polymer ?
#
loop_
_entity_poly.entity_id
_entity_poly.type
_entity_poly.pdbx_seq_one_letter_code
_entity_poly.pdbx_strand_id
1 'polypeptide(L)'
;MSVPLKLDITTGDKITPKEIEYKFKLLLEDRSISVLAYNLETVLAEKLETVISRGDQNTRPRDYYDVYIIKKLQYGNVKPEVLKEALKTTVEKRGSANIVKNYKRIMKNVKASEVMQRQWRNYRKDFEYAKDIMFEETCDTVITIMNEIDSEMIER
;
A
#
# COMPACT_ATOMS: atom_id res chain seq x y z
N MET A 1 12.63 -26.05 -20.96
CA MET A 1 12.15 -26.21 -19.58
C MET A 1 11.11 -25.11 -19.34
N SER A 2 9.84 -25.46 -19.11
CA SER A 2 8.79 -24.47 -18.84
C SER A 2 8.84 -24.08 -17.36
N VAL A 3 8.86 -22.79 -17.06
CA VAL A 3 8.68 -22.29 -15.70
C VAL A 3 7.18 -21.97 -15.55
N PRO A 4 6.46 -22.63 -14.62
CA PRO A 4 5.04 -22.37 -14.43
C PRO A 4 4.82 -20.95 -13.90
N LEU A 5 4.07 -20.14 -14.66
CA LEU A 5 3.67 -18.78 -14.28
C LEU A 5 2.22 -18.79 -13.80
N LYS A 6 1.96 -18.23 -12.62
CA LYS A 6 0.61 -17.96 -12.13
C LYS A 6 0.24 -16.51 -12.47
N LEU A 7 -0.93 -16.32 -13.06
CA LEU A 7 -1.45 -15.02 -13.43
C LEU A 7 -2.82 -14.82 -12.76
N ASP A 8 -2.92 -13.81 -11.91
CA ASP A 8 -4.18 -13.32 -11.37
C ASP A 8 -4.65 -12.13 -12.19
N ILE A 9 -5.90 -12.16 -12.66
CA ILE A 9 -6.49 -11.10 -13.47
C ILE A 9 -7.68 -10.52 -12.72
N THR A 10 -7.57 -9.23 -12.38
CA THR A 10 -8.65 -8.44 -11.79
C THR A 10 -9.04 -7.31 -12.74
N THR A 11 -10.29 -6.86 -12.66
CA THR A 11 -10.81 -5.77 -13.49
C THR A 11 -11.62 -4.79 -12.65
N GLY A 12 -11.71 -3.54 -13.13
CA GLY A 12 -12.58 -2.52 -12.56
C GLY A 12 -11.93 -1.55 -11.58
N ASP A 13 -10.68 -1.78 -11.16
CA ASP A 13 -9.87 -0.80 -10.44
C ASP A 13 -9.51 0.38 -11.36
N LYS A 14 -9.42 1.59 -10.78
CA LYS A 14 -9.10 2.81 -11.50
C LYS A 14 -7.68 3.25 -11.18
N ILE A 15 -6.89 3.47 -12.22
CA ILE A 15 -5.52 3.98 -12.12
C ILE A 15 -5.58 5.51 -12.17
N THR A 16 -4.92 6.18 -11.22
CA THR A 16 -4.97 7.64 -11.11
C THR A 16 -3.55 8.20 -11.02
N PRO A 17 -3.11 9.10 -11.91
CA PRO A 17 -3.85 9.63 -13.05
C PRO A 17 -3.87 8.68 -14.26
N LYS A 18 -2.83 7.84 -14.41
CA LYS A 18 -2.69 6.84 -15.48
C LYS A 18 -1.56 5.86 -15.15
N GLU A 19 -1.49 4.79 -15.91
CA GLU A 19 -0.38 3.83 -15.89
C GLU A 19 0.95 4.48 -16.31
N ILE A 20 2.05 3.86 -15.85
CA ILE A 20 3.41 4.23 -16.22
C ILE A 20 4.11 3.06 -16.89
N GLU A 21 4.99 3.36 -17.85
CA GLU A 21 5.79 2.35 -18.52
C GLU A 21 7.05 2.05 -17.70
N TYR A 22 7.20 0.81 -17.24
CA TYR A 22 8.43 0.31 -16.64
C TYR A 22 9.21 -0.54 -17.64
N LYS A 23 10.51 -0.28 -17.74
CA LYS A 23 11.43 -1.04 -18.60
C LYS A 23 12.25 -1.99 -17.74
N PHE A 24 12.05 -3.30 -17.94
CA PHE A 24 12.79 -4.35 -17.26
C PHE A 24 13.90 -4.87 -18.17
N LYS A 25 15.17 -4.64 -17.78
CA LYS A 25 16.32 -5.24 -18.45
C LYS A 25 16.36 -6.74 -18.14
N LEU A 26 16.51 -7.57 -19.18
CA LEU A 26 16.61 -9.02 -19.00
C LEU A 26 17.97 -9.40 -18.39
N LEU A 27 17.95 -10.46 -17.58
CA LEU A 27 19.16 -10.95 -16.90
C LEU A 27 20.14 -11.66 -17.85
N LEU A 28 19.61 -12.32 -18.89
CA LEU A 28 20.39 -13.19 -19.78
C LEU A 28 20.63 -12.61 -21.18
N GLU A 29 19.90 -11.55 -21.53
CA GLU A 29 19.92 -10.97 -22.87
C GLU A 29 20.05 -9.45 -22.73
N ASP A 30 20.81 -8.81 -23.62
CA ASP A 30 20.96 -7.35 -23.63
C ASP A 30 19.77 -6.68 -24.35
N ARG A 31 18.57 -6.92 -23.81
CA ARG A 31 17.33 -6.24 -24.22
C ARG A 31 16.47 -5.94 -23.00
N SER A 32 15.46 -5.09 -23.21
CA SER A 32 14.47 -4.75 -22.19
C SER A 32 13.06 -5.10 -22.64
N ILE A 33 12.18 -5.34 -21.67
CA ILE A 33 10.75 -5.50 -21.87
C ILE A 33 10.04 -4.31 -21.22
N SER A 34 9.16 -3.65 -21.97
CA SER A 34 8.28 -2.62 -21.44
C SER A 34 7.00 -3.24 -20.88
N VAL A 35 6.60 -2.82 -19.68
CA VAL A 35 5.35 -3.22 -19.02
C VAL A 35 4.65 -1.99 -18.49
N LEU A 36 3.36 -1.85 -18.79
CA LEU A 36 2.53 -0.84 -18.17
C LEU A 36 2.18 -1.28 -16.75
N ALA A 37 2.45 -0.43 -15.76
CA ALA A 37 2.15 -0.70 -14.36
C ALA A 37 1.47 0.50 -13.69
N TYR A 38 0.97 0.26 -12.49
CA TYR A 38 0.36 1.30 -11.68
C TYR A 38 1.45 2.26 -11.20
N ASN A 39 1.13 3.55 -11.15
CA ASN A 39 2.02 4.51 -10.49
C ASN A 39 2.04 4.28 -8.97
N LEU A 40 3.05 4.84 -8.29
CA LEU A 40 3.26 4.65 -6.86
C LEU A 40 2.07 5.14 -6.04
N GLU A 41 1.44 6.24 -6.46
CA GLU A 41 0.29 6.84 -5.81
C GLU A 41 -0.92 5.91 -5.81
N THR A 42 -1.22 5.26 -6.93
CA THR A 42 -2.31 4.29 -7.05
C THR A 42 -2.02 3.05 -6.21
N VAL A 43 -0.78 2.53 -6.26
CA VAL A 43 -0.37 1.37 -5.44
C VAL A 43 -0.52 1.68 -3.96
N LEU A 44 -0.05 2.85 -3.53
CA LEU A 44 -0.10 3.28 -2.13
C LEU A 44 -1.54 3.57 -1.68
N ALA A 45 -2.35 4.22 -2.51
CA ALA A 45 -3.76 4.48 -2.27
C ALA A 45 -4.56 3.19 -2.03
N GLU A 46 -4.37 2.17 -2.87
CA GLU A 46 -5.05 0.89 -2.71
C GLU A 46 -4.63 0.15 -1.44
N LYS A 47 -3.34 0.21 -1.10
CA LYS A 47 -2.83 -0.41 0.12
C LYS A 47 -3.36 0.30 1.35
N LEU A 48 -3.32 1.63 1.39
CA LEU A 48 -3.90 2.45 2.46
C LEU A 48 -5.38 2.15 2.64
N GLU A 49 -6.15 2.16 1.55
CA GLU A 49 -7.57 1.81 1.58
C GLU A 49 -7.76 0.42 2.19
N THR A 50 -7.02 -0.59 1.73
CA THR A 50 -7.17 -1.98 2.17
C THR A 50 -6.83 -2.15 3.65
N VAL A 51 -5.71 -1.59 4.12
CA VAL A 51 -5.28 -1.75 5.52
C VAL A 51 -6.20 -1.01 6.48
N ILE A 52 -6.80 0.10 6.06
CA ILE A 52 -7.76 0.85 6.87
C ILE A 52 -9.15 0.20 6.81
N SER A 53 -9.64 -0.17 5.63
CA SER A 53 -11.01 -0.69 5.47
C SER A 53 -11.18 -2.07 6.12
N ARG A 54 -10.15 -2.91 6.07
CA ARG A 54 -10.16 -4.23 6.73
C ARG A 54 -9.83 -4.15 8.22
N GLY A 55 -9.10 -3.13 8.65
CA GLY A 55 -8.76 -2.91 10.05
C GLY A 55 -8.16 -4.15 10.72
N ASP A 56 -8.69 -4.54 11.88
CA ASP A 56 -8.18 -5.65 12.69
C ASP A 56 -8.55 -7.04 12.17
N GLN A 57 -9.38 -7.11 11.13
CA GLN A 57 -9.73 -8.32 10.39
C GLN A 57 -8.82 -8.56 9.19
N ASN A 58 -7.82 -7.69 8.97
CA ASN A 58 -6.89 -7.86 7.86
C ASN A 58 -5.98 -9.07 8.07
N THR A 59 -5.90 -9.96 7.08
CA THR A 59 -5.08 -11.17 7.06
C THR A 59 -3.83 -11.05 6.18
N ARG A 60 -3.55 -9.87 5.64
CA ARG A 60 -2.45 -9.59 4.72
C ARG A 60 -1.39 -8.70 5.37
N PRO A 61 -0.52 -9.24 6.26
CA PRO A 61 0.52 -8.45 6.94
C PRO A 61 1.46 -7.75 5.96
N ARG A 62 1.69 -8.33 4.78
CA ARG A 62 2.50 -7.73 3.70
C ARG A 62 2.01 -6.35 3.27
N ASP A 63 0.71 -6.07 3.31
CA ASP A 63 0.21 -4.74 2.91
C ASP A 63 0.72 -3.64 3.85
N TYR A 64 0.87 -3.93 5.15
CA TYR A 64 1.49 -2.99 6.11
C TYR A 64 2.99 -2.79 5.84
N TYR A 65 3.70 -3.87 5.51
CA TYR A 65 5.11 -3.79 5.09
C TYR A 65 5.28 -2.93 3.84
N ASP A 66 4.46 -3.17 2.82
CA ASP A 66 4.56 -2.46 1.54
C ASP A 66 4.30 -0.96 1.72
N VAL A 67 3.33 -0.56 2.55
CA VAL A 67 3.12 0.86 2.89
C VAL A 67 4.35 1.43 3.61
N TYR A 68 4.89 0.72 4.60
CA TYR A 68 6.07 1.14 5.34
C TYR A 68 7.28 1.36 4.42
N ILE A 69 7.58 0.39 3.55
CA ILE A 69 8.78 0.43 2.71
C ILE A 69 8.65 1.46 1.57
N ILE A 70 7.44 1.65 1.01
CA ILE A 70 7.16 2.71 0.04
C ILE A 70 7.40 4.07 0.70
N LYS A 71 6.88 4.31 1.91
CA LYS A 71 7.14 5.55 2.64
C LYS A 71 8.63 5.76 2.91
N LYS A 72 9.34 4.71 3.28
CA LYS A 72 10.76 4.79 3.66
C LYS A 72 11.69 5.03 2.47
N LEU A 73 11.43 4.39 1.33
CA LEU A 73 12.38 4.36 0.20
C LEU A 73 11.92 5.14 -1.02
N GLN A 74 10.62 5.34 -1.20
CA GLN A 74 10.05 5.84 -2.46
C GLN A 74 9.18 7.08 -2.29
N TYR A 75 8.94 7.55 -1.06
CA TYR A 75 8.02 8.67 -0.84
C TYR A 75 8.49 9.99 -1.46
N GLY A 76 9.80 10.17 -1.69
CA GLY A 76 10.31 11.32 -2.45
C GLY A 76 9.85 11.32 -3.93
N ASN A 77 9.42 10.18 -4.46
CA ASN A 77 8.85 10.03 -5.80
C ASN A 77 7.32 10.07 -5.81
N VAL A 78 6.68 10.18 -4.63
CA VAL A 78 5.24 10.22 -4.46
C VAL A 78 4.81 11.68 -4.37
N LYS A 79 3.86 12.07 -5.22
CA LYS A 79 3.25 13.40 -5.17
C LYS A 79 2.04 13.40 -4.23
N PRO A 80 2.06 14.13 -3.09
CA PRO A 80 0.96 14.11 -2.11
C PRO A 80 -0.42 14.42 -2.72
N GLU A 81 -0.49 15.40 -3.63
CA GLU A 81 -1.71 15.82 -4.30
C GLU A 81 -2.28 14.72 -5.21
N VAL A 82 -1.41 13.96 -5.87
CA VAL A 82 -1.81 12.83 -6.73
C VAL A 82 -2.21 11.63 -5.88
N LEU A 83 -1.48 11.35 -4.79
CA LEU A 83 -1.83 10.32 -3.83
C LEU A 83 -3.21 10.56 -3.22
N LYS A 84 -3.53 11.82 -2.90
CA LYS A 84 -4.85 12.23 -2.42
C LYS A 84 -5.96 11.93 -3.42
N GLU A 85 -5.76 12.29 -4.69
CA GLU A 85 -6.73 12.02 -5.75
C GLU A 85 -6.89 10.51 -6.00
N ALA A 86 -5.78 9.77 -6.00
CA ALA A 86 -5.76 8.32 -6.12
C ALA A 86 -6.54 7.68 -4.97
N LEU A 87 -6.26 8.05 -3.71
CA LEU A 87 -6.96 7.56 -2.54
C LEU A 87 -8.45 7.87 -2.61
N LYS A 88 -8.84 9.11 -2.93
CA LYS A 88 -10.24 9.50 -3.10
C LYS A 88 -10.93 8.60 -4.14
N THR A 89 -10.31 8.43 -5.30
CA THR A 89 -10.83 7.59 -6.38
C THR A 89 -11.00 6.14 -5.93
N THR A 90 -10.02 5.58 -5.25
CA THR A 90 -10.05 4.20 -4.75
C THR A 90 -11.16 4.00 -3.70
N VAL A 91 -11.28 4.90 -2.71
CA VAL A 91 -12.29 4.76 -1.66
C VAL A 91 -13.72 4.98 -2.17
N GLU A 92 -13.91 5.84 -3.17
CA GLU A 92 -15.20 6.01 -3.85
C GLU A 92 -15.56 4.76 -4.64
N LYS A 93 -14.61 4.22 -5.42
CA LYS A 93 -14.81 3.00 -6.20
C LYS A 93 -15.16 1.79 -5.32
N ARG A 94 -14.53 1.68 -4.15
CA ARG A 94 -14.70 0.57 -3.21
C ARG A 94 -15.80 0.81 -2.16
N GLY A 95 -16.43 1.99 -2.16
CA GLY A 95 -17.50 2.34 -1.20
C GLY A 95 -17.03 2.47 0.25
N SER A 96 -15.73 2.68 0.49
CA SER A 96 -15.11 2.67 1.82
C SER A 96 -14.79 4.07 2.36
N ALA A 97 -15.23 5.14 1.70
CA ALA A 97 -14.94 6.54 2.08
C ALA A 97 -15.27 6.87 3.55
N ASN A 98 -16.41 6.39 4.08
CA ASN A 98 -16.80 6.64 5.47
C ASN A 98 -15.93 5.87 6.48
N ILE A 99 -15.40 4.71 6.08
CA ILE A 99 -14.51 3.89 6.90
C ILE A 99 -13.14 4.55 6.97
N VAL A 100 -12.60 4.95 5.81
CA VAL A 100 -11.25 5.53 5.71
C VAL A 100 -11.11 6.83 6.49
N LYS A 101 -12.16 7.66 6.59
CA LYS A 101 -12.18 8.85 7.46
C LYS A 101 -11.87 8.56 8.94
N ASN A 102 -12.10 7.32 9.39
CA ASN A 102 -11.87 6.90 10.77
C ASN A 102 -10.49 6.24 10.98
N TYR A 103 -9.54 6.42 10.06
CA TYR A 103 -8.23 5.75 10.06
C TYR A 103 -7.51 5.85 11.41
N LYS A 104 -7.52 6.99 12.11
CA LYS A 104 -6.84 7.12 13.43
C LYS A 104 -7.37 6.12 14.45
N ARG A 105 -8.70 6.00 14.55
CA ARG A 105 -9.36 5.07 15.48
C ARG A 105 -9.11 3.64 15.06
N ILE A 106 -9.24 3.35 13.77
CA ILE A 106 -9.04 2.00 13.23
C ILE A 106 -7.59 1.55 13.46
N MET A 107 -6.61 2.39 13.12
CA MET A 107 -5.20 2.07 13.29
C MET A 107 -4.80 1.92 14.75
N LYS A 108 -5.44 2.65 15.67
CA LYS A 108 -5.28 2.40 17.12
C LYS A 108 -5.76 1.00 17.52
N ASN A 109 -6.90 0.54 17.01
CA ASN A 109 -7.42 -0.80 17.27
C ASN A 109 -6.53 -1.89 16.64
N VAL A 110 -6.10 -1.68 15.40
CA VAL A 110 -5.15 -2.54 14.68
C VAL A 110 -3.87 -2.73 15.49
N LYS A 111 -3.27 -1.62 15.94
CA LYS A 111 -2.03 -1.64 16.75
C LYS A 111 -2.19 -2.41 18.06
N ALA A 112 -3.35 -2.30 18.70
CA ALA A 112 -3.66 -3.00 19.95
C ALA A 112 -4.10 -4.46 19.77
N SER A 113 -4.34 -4.92 18.54
CA SER A 113 -4.82 -6.28 18.27
C SER A 113 -3.73 -7.33 18.45
N GLU A 114 -3.89 -8.20 19.46
CA GLU A 114 -2.98 -9.33 19.70
C GLU A 114 -2.91 -10.30 18.51
N VAL A 115 -4.02 -10.45 17.78
CA VAL A 115 -4.10 -11.30 16.59
C VAL A 115 -3.19 -10.75 15.51
N MET A 116 -3.27 -9.44 15.24
CA MET A 116 -2.45 -8.81 14.21
C MET A 116 -0.97 -8.76 14.59
N GLN A 117 -0.65 -8.44 15.84
CA GLN A 117 0.73 -8.49 16.32
C GLN A 117 1.32 -9.89 16.16
N ARG A 118 0.54 -10.95 16.41
CA ARG A 118 0.95 -12.33 16.19
C ARG A 118 1.19 -12.65 14.72
N GLN A 119 0.28 -12.22 13.83
CA GLN A 119 0.45 -12.36 12.38
C GLN A 119 1.72 -11.65 11.90
N TRP A 120 1.99 -10.43 12.39
CA TRP A 120 3.21 -9.70 12.06
C TRP A 120 4.47 -10.40 12.57
N ARG A 121 4.46 -10.93 13.81
CA ARG A 121 5.58 -11.73 14.34
C ARG A 121 5.86 -12.96 13.48
N ASN A 122 4.83 -13.64 12.96
CA ASN A 122 5.03 -14.77 12.05
C ASN A 122 5.58 -14.30 10.71
N TYR A 123 5.02 -13.22 10.14
CA TYR A 123 5.51 -12.62 8.91
C TYR A 123 7.01 -12.25 8.98
N ARG A 124 7.47 -11.65 10.09
CA ARG A 124 8.90 -11.35 10.34
C ARG A 124 9.80 -12.57 10.39
N LYS A 125 9.27 -13.74 10.78
CA LYS A 125 10.03 -15.01 10.81
C LYS A 125 10.18 -15.58 9.39
N ASP A 126 9.13 -15.44 8.58
CA ASP A 126 9.08 -16.03 7.24
C ASP A 126 9.82 -15.16 6.20
N PHE A 127 9.97 -13.85 6.46
CA PHE A 127 10.53 -12.90 5.51
C PHE A 127 11.65 -12.04 6.12
N GLU A 128 12.90 -12.34 5.75
CA GLU A 128 14.10 -11.67 6.29
C GLU A 128 14.08 -10.15 6.11
N TYR A 129 13.53 -9.65 5.00
CA TYR A 129 13.44 -8.21 4.73
C TYR A 129 12.56 -7.43 5.73
N ALA A 130 11.68 -8.12 6.48
CA ALA A 130 10.80 -7.50 7.46
C ALA A 130 11.30 -7.69 8.90
N LYS A 131 12.38 -8.45 9.11
CA LYS A 131 12.82 -8.97 10.42
C LYS A 131 13.01 -7.90 11.48
N ASP A 132 13.52 -6.72 11.13
CA ASP A 132 13.83 -5.65 12.08
C ASP A 132 12.77 -4.55 12.15
N ILE A 133 11.59 -4.78 11.57
CA ILE A 133 10.49 -3.79 11.53
C ILE A 133 9.44 -4.17 12.57
N MET A 134 9.17 -3.24 13.50
CA MET A 134 8.11 -3.42 14.50
C MET A 134 6.73 -3.18 13.87
N PHE A 135 5.71 -3.89 14.37
CA PHE A 135 4.36 -3.75 13.82
C PHE A 135 3.82 -2.33 14.00
N GLU A 136 4.13 -1.77 15.16
CA GLU A 136 3.82 -0.42 15.57
C GLU A 136 4.33 0.61 14.57
N GLU A 137 5.55 0.46 14.06
CA GLU A 137 6.13 1.36 13.06
C GLU A 137 5.34 1.34 11.74
N THR A 138 4.88 0.16 11.32
CA THR A 138 4.05 0.06 10.11
C THR A 138 2.69 0.74 10.30
N CYS A 139 2.09 0.60 11.49
CA CYS A 139 0.83 1.26 11.81
C CYS A 139 0.98 2.78 11.89
N ASP A 140 2.05 3.25 12.53
CA ASP A 140 2.34 4.67 12.68
C ASP A 140 2.67 5.31 11.32
N THR A 141 3.26 4.55 10.40
CA THR A 141 3.49 4.98 9.02
C THR A 141 2.18 5.22 8.26
N VAL A 142 1.19 4.32 8.38
CA VAL A 142 -0.15 4.53 7.81
C VAL A 142 -0.76 5.83 8.34
N ILE A 143 -0.72 6.05 9.66
CA ILE A 143 -1.27 7.26 10.29
C ILE A 143 -0.55 8.52 9.79
N THR A 144 0.78 8.47 9.67
CA THR A 144 1.60 9.60 9.21
C THR A 144 1.24 10.01 7.79
N ILE A 145 1.18 9.06 6.85
CA ILE A 145 0.81 9.35 5.46
C ILE A 145 -0.61 9.92 5.38
N MET A 146 -1.56 9.32 6.10
CA MET A 146 -2.94 9.79 6.11
C MET A 146 -3.08 11.22 6.69
N ASN A 147 -2.32 11.55 7.74
CA ASN A 147 -2.28 12.91 8.29
C ASN A 147 -1.74 13.92 7.27
N GLU A 148 -0.67 13.58 6.54
CA GLU A 148 -0.09 14.46 5.50
C GLU A 148 -1.12 14.79 4.42
N ILE A 149 -1.85 13.78 3.94
CA ILE A 149 -2.90 13.93 2.91
C ILE A 149 -4.10 14.74 3.42
N ASP A 150 -4.50 14.52 4.69
CA ASP A 150 -5.60 15.22 5.35
C ASP A 150 -5.27 16.69 5.65
N SER A 151 -4.04 17.00 6.09
CA SER A 151 -3.63 18.37 6.43
C SER A 151 -3.70 19.30 5.23
N GLU A 152 -3.41 18.82 4.02
CA GLU A 152 -3.62 19.57 2.77
C GLU A 152 -5.12 19.75 2.40
N MET A 153 -6.08 19.23 3.17
CA MET A 153 -7.52 19.52 2.99
C MET A 153 -7.97 20.80 3.68
N ILE A 154 -7.20 21.33 4.62
CA ILE A 154 -7.58 22.49 5.44
C ILE A 154 -7.00 23.81 4.89
N GLU A 155 -5.99 23.74 4.00
CA GLU A 155 -5.35 24.93 3.39
C GLU A 155 -5.99 25.39 2.07
N ARG A 156 -7.26 25.04 1.81
CA ARG A 156 -8.08 25.58 0.70
C ARG A 156 -9.47 25.97 1.18
#